data_AF-A0A6P8API8-F1
#
_entry.id   AF-A0A6P8API8-F1
#
_cell.length_a   1.000
_cell.length_b   1.000
_cell.length_c   1.000
_cell.angle_alpha   90.00
_cell.angle_beta   90.00
_cell.angle_gamma   90.00
#
_symmetry.space_group_name_H-M   'P 1'
#
loop_
_entity.id
_entity.type
_entity.pdbx_description
1 polymer ?
#
loop_
_entity_poly.entity_id
_entity_poly.type
_entity_poly.pdbx_seq_one_letter_code
_entity_poly.pdbx_strand_id
1 'polypeptide(L)'
;MLHDDYLPAFNRDKIVLIGTEEKGIEDYADDGIIVNDKKLQVDMLIVATGFASANDFLTPHMGLSMGDFPSVFRYWTSGSGESCNYTSSLDVAARLAVHVISTTER
;
A
#
# COMPACT_ATOMS: atom_id res chain seq x y z
N MET A 1 -13.34 -2.46 -2.79
CA MET A 1 -13.38 -1.77 -4.09
C MET A 1 -14.84 -1.58 -4.45
N LEU A 2 -15.27 -0.33 -4.64
CA LEU A 2 -16.66 0.01 -4.98
C LEU A 2 -16.60 0.88 -6.23
N HIS A 3 -16.99 0.33 -7.37
CA HIS A 3 -17.08 1.08 -8.61
C HIS A 3 -18.11 0.42 -9.52
N ASP A 4 -19.12 1.19 -9.92
CA ASP A 4 -20.27 0.66 -10.66
C ASP A 4 -19.87 0.20 -12.08
N ASP A 5 -18.94 0.92 -12.73
CA ASP A 5 -18.52 0.60 -14.10
C ASP A 5 -17.41 -0.46 -14.21
N TYR A 6 -16.88 -0.99 -13.10
CA TYR A 6 -15.75 -1.91 -13.18
C TYR A 6 -16.11 -3.21 -13.91
N LEU A 7 -17.21 -3.85 -13.53
CA LEU A 7 -17.65 -5.09 -14.18
C LEU A 7 -18.17 -4.85 -15.62
N PRO A 8 -18.99 -3.82 -15.90
CA PRO A 8 -19.42 -3.51 -17.27
C PRO A 8 -18.27 -3.21 -18.24
N ALA A 9 -17.11 -2.73 -17.77
CA ALA A 9 -15.99 -2.42 -18.64
C ALA A 9 -15.52 -3.65 -19.45
N PHE A 10 -15.56 -4.85 -18.87
CA PHE A 10 -15.12 -6.08 -19.54
C PHE A 10 -16.03 -6.53 -20.71
N ASN A 11 -17.21 -5.92 -20.88
CA ASN A 11 -18.09 -6.21 -22.01
C ASN A 11 -17.72 -5.46 -23.31
N ARG A 12 -16.67 -4.62 -23.29
CA ARG A 12 -16.23 -3.85 -24.48
C ARG A 12 -15.23 -4.67 -25.30
N ASP A 13 -15.38 -4.66 -26.62
CA ASP A 13 -14.52 -5.43 -27.56
C ASP A 13 -13.00 -5.15 -27.45
N LYS A 14 -12.63 -3.98 -26.92
CA LYS A 14 -11.22 -3.55 -26.78
C LYS A 14 -10.57 -4.00 -25.47
N ILE A 15 -11.32 -4.61 -24.57
CA ILE A 15 -10.83 -5.01 -23.25
C ILE A 15 -10.64 -6.53 -23.23
N VAL A 16 -9.43 -6.94 -22.87
CA VAL A 16 -9.08 -8.35 -22.71
C VAL A 16 -8.68 -8.56 -21.26
N LEU A 17 -9.41 -9.43 -20.57
CA LEU A 17 -9.05 -9.88 -19.23
C LEU A 17 -8.13 -11.09 -19.34
N ILE A 18 -6.94 -10.99 -18.77
CA ILE A 18 -5.94 -12.06 -18.78
C ILE A 18 -5.85 -12.64 -17.37
N GLY A 19 -6.34 -13.86 -17.19
CA GLY A 19 -6.17 -14.61 -15.96
C GLY A 19 -4.75 -15.15 -15.84
N THR A 20 -4.11 -14.95 -14.68
CA THR A 20 -2.71 -15.35 -14.42
C THR A 20 -2.59 -16.53 -13.45
N GLU A 21 -3.69 -17.24 -13.15
CA GLU A 21 -3.74 -18.41 -12.26
C GLU A 21 -2.87 -18.27 -10.99
N GLU A 22 -2.94 -17.10 -10.34
CA GLU A 22 -2.18 -16.74 -9.13
C GLU A 22 -0.65 -16.58 -9.29
N LYS A 23 -0.07 -16.85 -10.48
CA LYS A 23 1.37 -16.69 -10.74
C LYS A 23 1.80 -15.25 -11.00
N GLY A 24 0.91 -14.44 -11.56
CA GLY A 24 1.21 -13.06 -11.98
C GLY A 24 1.97 -13.02 -13.32
N ILE A 25 2.74 -11.94 -13.52
CA ILE A 25 3.61 -11.78 -14.69
C ILE A 25 4.88 -12.63 -14.50
N GLU A 26 5.27 -13.37 -15.53
CA GLU A 26 6.45 -14.24 -15.50
C GLU A 26 7.74 -13.45 -15.75
N ASP A 27 7.73 -12.56 -16.75
CA ASP A 27 8.87 -11.71 -17.10
C ASP A 27 8.46 -10.46 -17.90
N TYR A 28 9.39 -9.52 -18.02
CA TYR A 28 9.29 -8.34 -18.89
C TYR A 28 10.14 -8.53 -20.14
N ALA A 29 9.62 -8.06 -21.27
CA ALA A 29 10.36 -7.97 -22.53
C ALA A 29 10.50 -6.50 -22.94
N ASP A 30 11.44 -6.21 -23.84
CA ASP A 30 11.74 -4.84 -24.31
C ASP A 30 10.49 -4.08 -24.83
N ASP A 31 9.51 -4.80 -25.35
CA ASP A 31 8.28 -4.31 -26.00
C ASP A 31 7.01 -4.95 -25.41
N GLY A 32 7.08 -5.57 -24.22
CA GLY A 32 5.92 -6.30 -23.69
C GLY A 32 6.11 -7.01 -22.36
N ILE A 33 5.16 -7.90 -22.04
CA ILE A 33 5.17 -8.75 -20.86
C ILE A 33 4.98 -10.22 -21.24
N ILE A 34 5.49 -11.14 -20.44
CA ILE A 34 5.31 -12.58 -20.61
C ILE A 34 4.36 -13.09 -19.52
N VAL A 35 3.27 -13.73 -19.95
CA VAL A 35 2.22 -14.29 -19.08
C VAL A 35 1.69 -15.56 -19.73
N ASN A 36 1.56 -16.64 -18.97
CA ASN A 36 1.08 -17.94 -19.46
C ASN A 36 1.90 -18.43 -20.67
N ASP A 37 3.24 -18.33 -20.58
CA ASP A 37 4.19 -18.67 -21.65
C ASP A 37 3.98 -17.89 -22.97
N LYS A 38 3.24 -16.77 -22.95
CA LYS A 38 2.95 -15.94 -24.13
C LYS A 38 3.40 -14.50 -23.94
N LYS A 39 3.99 -13.95 -25.00
CA LYS A 39 4.39 -12.54 -25.07
C LYS A 39 3.21 -11.66 -25.50
N LEU A 40 2.88 -10.68 -24.67
CA LEU A 40 1.89 -9.63 -24.93
C LEU A 40 2.64 -8.33 -25.21
N GLN A 41 2.59 -7.86 -26.45
CA GLN A 41 3.16 -6.56 -26.81
C GLN A 41 2.28 -5.43 -26.31
N VAL A 42 2.89 -4.42 -25.68
CA VAL A 42 2.19 -3.23 -25.20
C VAL A 42 3.03 -1.99 -25.46
N ASP A 43 2.37 -0.90 -25.86
CA ASP A 43 3.02 0.41 -26.01
C ASP A 43 3.20 1.13 -24.66
N MET A 44 2.37 0.78 -23.67
CA MET A 44 2.35 1.37 -22.34
C MET A 44 1.97 0.32 -21.29
N LEU A 45 2.74 0.26 -20.20
CA LEU A 45 2.47 -0.56 -19.05
C LEU A 45 2.11 0.31 -17.84
N ILE A 46 0.93 0.08 -17.26
CA ILE A 46 0.51 0.71 -16.01
C ILE A 46 0.69 -0.28 -14.86
N VAL A 47 1.58 0.03 -13.92
CA VAL A 47 1.89 -0.84 -12.77
C VAL A 47 1.05 -0.40 -11.56
N ALA A 48 -0.09 -1.06 -11.36
CA ALA A 48 -1.00 -0.82 -10.24
C ALA A 48 -0.88 -1.91 -9.15
N THR A 49 0.34 -2.35 -8.84
CA THR A 49 0.63 -3.47 -7.92
C THR A 49 0.61 -3.09 -6.43
N GLY A 50 0.26 -1.84 -6.10
CA GLY A 50 0.17 -1.35 -4.73
C GLY A 50 1.51 -0.84 -4.18
N PHE A 51 1.63 -0.86 -2.85
CA PHE A 51 2.78 -0.38 -2.09
C PHE A 51 3.18 -1.42 -1.04
N ALA A 52 4.41 -1.33 -0.54
CA ALA A 52 4.81 -2.07 0.65
C ALA A 52 3.88 -1.72 1.81
N SER A 53 3.44 -2.73 2.57
CA SER A 53 2.52 -2.51 3.68
C SER A 53 3.23 -1.81 4.85
N ALA A 54 2.46 -1.25 5.79
CA ALA A 54 3.03 -0.66 7.00
C ALA A 54 3.89 -1.68 7.78
N ASN A 55 3.53 -2.96 7.78
CA ASN A 55 4.33 -4.01 8.42
C ASN A 55 5.69 -4.21 7.73
N ASP A 56 5.75 -4.04 6.41
CA ASP A 56 6.99 -4.12 5.62
C ASP A 56 7.85 -2.86 5.80
N PHE A 57 7.22 -1.70 6.01
CA PHE A 57 7.92 -0.43 6.21
C PHE A 57 8.46 -0.25 7.64
N LEU A 58 7.69 -0.64 8.65
CA LEU A 58 8.00 -0.44 10.07
C LEU A 58 9.07 -1.41 10.61
N THR A 59 9.46 -2.41 9.82
CA THR A 59 10.39 -3.48 10.20
C THR A 59 11.53 -3.56 9.18
N PRO A 60 12.78 -3.10 9.40
CA PRO A 60 13.39 -2.33 10.49
C PRO A 60 13.79 -0.89 10.05
N HIS A 61 13.08 -0.29 9.09
CA HIS A 61 13.56 0.92 8.41
C HIS A 61 13.33 2.24 9.16
N MET A 62 12.79 2.21 10.38
CA MET A 62 12.53 3.40 11.19
C MET A 62 13.25 3.35 12.53
N GLY A 63 14.09 4.37 12.78
CA GLY A 63 14.74 4.62 14.07
C GLY A 63 14.53 6.06 14.52
N LEU A 64 14.26 6.26 15.81
CA LEU A 64 14.15 7.59 16.41
C LEU A 64 15.41 7.87 17.23
N SER A 65 16.18 8.89 16.83
CA SER A 65 17.32 9.37 17.61
C SER A 65 16.88 10.57 18.46
N MET A 66 17.11 10.50 19.76
CA MET A 66 16.93 11.62 20.70
C MET A 66 18.30 12.03 21.25
N GLY A 67 18.49 13.31 21.59
CA GLY A 67 19.80 13.83 22.00
C GLY A 67 20.36 13.17 23.26
N ASP A 68 19.56 13.10 24.33
CA ASP A 68 19.99 12.63 25.66
C ASP A 68 19.44 11.24 26.03
N PHE A 69 18.87 10.52 25.07
CA PHE A 69 18.26 9.20 25.29
C PHE A 69 18.73 8.22 24.22
N PRO A 70 18.99 6.93 24.54
CA PRO A 70 19.41 5.95 23.53
C PRO A 70 18.45 5.93 22.34
N SER A 71 19.03 5.96 21.13
CA SER A 71 18.27 5.83 19.89
C SER A 71 17.38 4.59 19.94
N VAL A 72 16.09 4.80 19.73
CA VAL A 72 15.08 3.74 19.79
C VAL A 72 15.05 3.05 18.44
N PHE A 73 15.83 1.98 18.32
CA PHE A 73 15.71 0.97 17.27
C PHE A 73 14.97 -0.22 17.87
N ARG A 74 13.63 -0.13 17.90
CA ARG A 74 12.78 -1.16 18.49
C ARG A 74 12.05 -1.90 17.37
N TYR A 75 12.05 -3.24 17.45
CA TYR A 75 11.19 -4.10 16.65
C TYR A 75 9.72 -3.82 17.03
N TRP A 76 9.02 -3.02 16.23
CA TRP A 76 7.59 -2.83 16.38
C TRP A 76 6.91 -4.14 15.96
N THR A 77 6.18 -4.77 16.87
CA THR A 77 5.46 -6.01 16.56
C THR A 77 4.36 -5.73 15.55
N SER A 78 4.39 -6.49 14.45
CA SER A 78 3.32 -6.61 13.46
C SER A 78 1.94 -6.71 14.14
N GLY A 79 1.00 -5.86 13.72
CA GLY A 79 -0.37 -5.87 14.27
C GLY A 79 -0.99 -4.51 14.57
N SER A 80 -0.56 -3.44 13.89
CA SER A 80 -1.27 -2.16 13.97
C SER A 80 -2.69 -2.30 13.43
N GLY A 81 -3.69 -1.98 14.25
CA GLY A 81 -5.08 -1.96 13.82
C GLY A 81 -5.31 -0.86 12.80
N GLU A 82 -5.67 -1.24 11.58
CA GLU A 82 -6.03 -0.29 10.52
C GLU A 82 -7.54 -0.07 10.54
N SER A 83 -7.96 1.20 10.48
CA SER A 83 -9.35 1.57 10.28
C SER A 83 -9.64 1.66 8.80
N CYS A 84 -10.80 1.16 8.36
CA CYS A 84 -11.29 1.36 6.99
C CYS A 84 -11.54 2.84 6.64
N ASN A 85 -11.54 3.73 7.64
CA ASN A 85 -11.54 5.18 7.47
C ASN A 85 -10.40 5.81 8.27
N TYR A 86 -9.28 6.06 7.59
CA TYR A 86 -8.07 6.58 8.21
C TYR A 86 -8.20 8.02 8.71
N THR A 87 -9.03 8.84 8.05
CA THR A 87 -9.26 10.25 8.44
C THR A 87 -9.81 10.38 9.86
N SER A 88 -10.78 9.53 10.22
CA SER A 88 -11.36 9.53 11.57
C SER A 88 -10.33 9.14 12.63
N SER A 89 -9.52 8.11 12.36
CA SER A 89 -8.47 7.65 13.26
C SER A 89 -7.40 8.73 13.51
N LEU A 90 -7.00 9.45 12.46
CA LEU A 90 -6.05 10.56 12.57
C LEU A 90 -6.62 11.75 13.33
N ASP A 91 -7.89 12.12 13.10
CA ASP A 91 -8.54 13.23 13.82
C ASP A 91 -8.64 12.95 15.33
N VAL A 92 -9.04 11.73 15.71
CA VAL A 92 -9.09 11.32 17.12
C VAL A 92 -7.70 11.33 17.76
N ALA A 93 -6.69 10.81 17.07
CA ALA A 93 -5.30 10.81 17.56
C ALA A 93 -4.77 12.24 17.75
N ALA A 94 -5.03 13.13 16.79
CA ALA A 94 -4.62 14.53 16.86
C ALA A 94 -5.29 15.24 18.04
N ARG A 95 -6.60 15.06 18.24
CA ARG A 95 -7.33 15.64 19.37
C ARG A 95 -6.81 15.16 20.71
N LEU A 96 -6.51 13.86 20.82
CA LEU A 96 -5.94 13.28 22.04
C LEU A 96 -4.57 13.89 22.35
N ALA A 97 -3.68 13.99 21.35
CA ALA A 97 -2.37 14.60 21.54
C ALA A 97 -2.46 16.06 22.01
N VAL A 98 -3.32 16.86 21.37
CA VAL A 98 -3.58 18.26 21.77
C VAL A 98 -4.12 18.33 23.21
N HIS A 99 -5.06 17.44 23.57
CA HIS A 99 -5.64 17.42 24.90
C HIS A 99 -4.59 17.14 25.98
N VAL A 100 -3.71 16.16 25.75
CA VAL A 100 -2.62 15.82 26.67
C VAL A 100 -1.68 17.01 26.85
N ILE A 101 -1.22 17.62 25.75
CA ILE A 101 -0.32 18.78 25.79
C ILE A 101 -0.97 19.93 26.59
N SER A 102 -2.23 20.27 26.29
CA SER A 102 -2.94 21.35 26.97
C SER A 102 -3.18 21.08 28.46
N THR A 103 -3.25 19.82 28.87
CA THR A 103 -3.42 19.43 30.28
C THR A 103 -2.11 19.54 31.05
N THR A 104 -0.98 19.29 30.39
CA THR A 104 0.36 19.38 31.00
C THR A 104 0.90 20.81 31.09
N GLU A 105 0.44 21.72 30.24
CA GLU A 105 0.81 23.15 30.27
C GLU A 105 0.02 23.96 31.32
N ARG A 106 -0.82 23.30 32.11
CA ARG A 106 -1.66 23.90 33.16
C ARG A 106 -1.08 23.64 34.55
#